data_AF-J8Q3W2-F1
#
_entry.id   AF-J8Q3W2-F1
#
_cell.length_a   1.000
_cell.length_b   1.000
_cell.length_c   1.000
_cell.angle_alpha   90.00
_cell.angle_beta   90.00
_cell.angle_gamma   90.00
#
_symmetry.space_group_name_H-M   'P 1'
#
loop_
_entity.id
_entity.type
_entity.pdbx_description
1 polymer ?
#
loop_
_entity_poly.entity_id
_entity_poly.type
_entity_poly.pdbx_seq_one_letter_code
_entity_poly.pdbx_strand_id
1 'polypeptide(L)'
;MNDSIKTFTDYILFFGSSGLTGKGTLENLLDINFYVKNVSDLQDKLDSLKEIKCDIVLNKHVFCINRRSFTEKKSFVKEIDYVNMKSIIRKGGRYYLRSRKGNETKRETSNSNTFCYDNFEEGFIRSANDERLKDNYSFAYNQKQFSYALHYACGKEDDFEIKYNFTVTQLIIPRSESWARLLPRIFSGTQKLERFDVDNKNYVPDKSLPSLSDIGTMVCTLGSTSTRVRRTQVPEIFVDYYLPFNLAQEFTNTADKKLVLITSFNNDILSRSFQYFRTKAKLESDLEEVLPNKLKELIILRPGPMCGQHGDPVNVKLEVEENPSFTERILYYPRYFFKYKQQYISEARKIGLRTKLSELIASCIYRMPGSALLGYSVPVSKVSYVSSLMAIGKKSKEAGPKVEVISSYQIDMIA
;
A
#
# COMPACT_ATOMS: atom_id res chain seq x y z
N MET A 1 -11.43 -18.49 34.66
CA MET A 1 -10.43 -18.94 33.66
C MET A 1 -10.38 -17.86 32.59
N ASN A 2 -9.25 -17.15 32.46
CA ASN A 2 -9.10 -16.12 31.44
C ASN A 2 -8.88 -16.80 30.09
N ASP A 3 -9.92 -16.91 29.27
CA ASP A 3 -9.74 -17.28 27.87
C ASP A 3 -8.89 -16.21 27.20
N SER A 4 -7.65 -16.57 26.89
CA SER A 4 -6.64 -15.62 26.40
C SER A 4 -6.92 -15.27 24.94
N ILE A 5 -7.24 -14.01 24.68
CA ILE A 5 -7.41 -13.46 23.33
C ILE A 5 -6.20 -13.82 22.47
N LYS A 6 -6.41 -14.46 21.32
CA LYS A 6 -5.30 -14.83 20.44
C LYS A 6 -5.03 -13.70 19.44
N THR A 7 -3.88 -13.07 19.58
CA THR A 7 -3.48 -11.94 18.74
C THR A 7 -2.41 -12.33 17.73
N PHE A 8 -2.60 -11.96 16.47
CA PHE A 8 -1.56 -11.96 15.44
C PHE A 8 -1.30 -10.53 15.00
N THR A 9 -0.03 -10.17 14.83
CA THR A 9 0.35 -8.82 14.41
C THR A 9 1.25 -8.90 13.19
N ASP A 10 0.86 -8.21 12.13
CA ASP A 10 1.62 -8.09 10.90
C ASP A 10 2.11 -6.65 10.74
N TYR A 11 3.42 -6.49 10.55
CA TYR A 11 4.04 -5.21 10.28
C TYR A 11 4.55 -5.17 8.83
N ILE A 12 4.17 -4.12 8.10
CA ILE A 12 4.61 -3.84 6.73
C ILE A 12 5.29 -2.47 6.70
N LEU A 13 6.52 -2.43 6.18
CA LEU A 13 7.22 -1.19 5.88
C LEU A 13 6.95 -0.80 4.42
N PHE A 14 6.56 0.45 4.17
CA PHE A 14 6.10 0.88 2.85
C PHE A 14 6.75 2.19 2.39
N PHE A 15 7.46 2.11 1.27
CA PHE A 15 8.02 3.24 0.54
C PHE A 15 7.28 3.51 -0.78
N GLY A 16 7.02 4.80 -1.05
CA GLY A 16 6.36 5.22 -2.29
C GLY A 16 4.83 5.22 -2.22
N SER A 17 4.24 5.16 -1.03
CA SER A 17 2.77 5.11 -0.81
C SER A 17 1.95 6.26 -1.44
N SER A 18 2.58 7.40 -1.76
CA SER A 18 1.94 8.52 -2.50
C SER A 18 2.10 8.46 -4.03
N GLY A 19 2.78 7.44 -4.55
CA GLY A 19 2.97 7.21 -5.99
C GLY A 19 1.70 6.64 -6.66
N LEU A 20 1.71 6.59 -8.00
CA LEU A 20 0.57 6.10 -8.79
C LEU A 20 0.14 4.69 -8.36
N THR A 21 1.07 3.74 -8.34
CA THR A 21 0.82 2.38 -7.86
C THR A 21 0.81 2.30 -6.34
N GLY A 22 1.69 3.04 -5.66
CA GLY A 22 1.81 3.00 -4.20
C GLY A 22 0.53 3.38 -3.48
N LYS A 23 -0.23 4.35 -4.00
CA LYS A 23 -1.52 4.76 -3.43
C LYS A 23 -2.53 3.61 -3.47
N GLY A 24 -2.67 2.96 -4.63
CA GLY A 24 -3.58 1.82 -4.78
C GLY A 24 -3.15 0.64 -3.91
N THR A 25 -1.84 0.39 -3.78
CA THR A 25 -1.32 -0.65 -2.90
C THR A 25 -1.68 -0.35 -1.44
N LEU A 26 -1.51 0.90 -0.98
CA LEU A 26 -1.88 1.28 0.39
C LEU A 26 -3.39 1.10 0.62
N GLU A 27 -4.21 1.56 -0.33
CA GLU A 27 -5.67 1.43 -0.26
C GLU A 27 -6.11 -0.03 -0.13
N ASN A 28 -5.46 -0.97 -0.84
CA ASN A 28 -5.76 -2.41 -0.75
C ASN A 28 -5.25 -3.04 0.56
N LEU A 29 -4.05 -2.67 1.03
CA LEU A 29 -3.51 -3.15 2.31
C LEU A 29 -4.34 -2.76 3.53
N LEU A 30 -5.17 -1.72 3.37
CA LEU A 30 -6.06 -1.17 4.40
C LEU A 30 -7.54 -1.49 4.14
N ASP A 31 -7.85 -2.27 3.09
CA ASP A 31 -9.21 -2.63 2.71
C ASP A 31 -9.60 -4.00 3.28
N ILE A 32 -10.61 -4.05 4.16
CA ILE A 32 -11.12 -5.31 4.71
C ILE A 32 -11.59 -6.29 3.62
N ASN A 33 -12.18 -5.77 2.54
CA ASN A 33 -12.67 -6.59 1.43
C ASN A 33 -11.52 -7.30 0.69
N PHE A 34 -10.32 -6.71 0.72
CA PHE A 34 -9.13 -7.33 0.17
C PHE A 34 -8.73 -8.59 0.96
N TYR A 35 -8.79 -8.55 2.29
CA TYR A 35 -8.42 -9.69 3.14
C TYR A 35 -9.46 -10.82 3.11
N VAL A 36 -10.76 -10.50 3.15
CA VAL A 36 -11.83 -11.52 3.08
C VAL A 36 -11.94 -12.18 1.70
N LYS A 37 -11.48 -11.51 0.63
CA LYS A 37 -11.34 -12.12 -0.70
C LYS A 37 -10.09 -13.00 -0.81
N ASN A 38 -9.03 -12.69 -0.05
CA ASN A 38 -7.73 -13.35 -0.09
C ASN A 38 -7.39 -14.02 1.25
N VAL A 39 -8.20 -15.03 1.61
CA VAL A 39 -8.17 -15.69 2.92
C VAL A 39 -6.92 -16.53 3.22
N SER A 40 -5.95 -16.64 2.32
CA SER A 40 -4.78 -17.54 2.52
C SER A 40 -3.96 -17.19 3.76
N ASP A 41 -3.73 -15.89 4.01
CA ASP A 41 -3.01 -15.42 5.20
C ASP A 41 -3.79 -15.75 6.49
N LEU A 42 -5.10 -15.51 6.47
CA LEU A 42 -5.98 -15.83 7.58
C LEU A 42 -6.01 -17.35 7.83
N GLN A 43 -6.14 -18.14 6.77
CA GLN A 43 -6.19 -19.60 6.83
C GLN A 43 -4.93 -20.15 7.49
N ASP A 44 -3.75 -19.67 7.09
CA ASP A 44 -2.48 -20.11 7.68
C ASP A 44 -2.38 -19.79 9.18
N LYS A 45 -2.83 -18.60 9.58
CA LYS A 45 -2.90 -18.21 11.01
C LYS A 45 -3.85 -19.10 11.78
N LEU A 46 -5.02 -19.38 11.21
CA LEU A 46 -6.01 -20.27 11.82
C LEU A 46 -5.52 -21.72 11.91
N ASP A 47 -4.81 -22.21 10.91
CA ASP A 47 -4.24 -23.57 10.86
C ASP A 47 -3.13 -23.74 11.90
N SER A 48 -2.42 -22.66 12.26
CA SER A 48 -1.45 -22.68 13.36
C SER A 48 -2.08 -22.87 14.74
N LEU A 49 -3.41 -22.69 14.86
CA LEU A 49 -4.14 -22.83 16.12
C LEU A 49 -4.77 -24.21 16.26
N LYS A 50 -4.39 -24.93 17.32
CA LYS A 50 -5.01 -26.23 17.67
C LYS A 50 -6.52 -26.11 17.92
N GLU A 51 -6.95 -25.06 18.62
CA GLU A 51 -8.36 -24.77 18.93
C GLU A 51 -8.63 -23.26 18.88
N ILE A 52 -9.87 -22.87 18.50
CA ILE A 52 -10.40 -21.52 18.72
C ILE A 52 -11.34 -21.65 19.91
N LYS A 53 -10.93 -21.10 21.05
CA LYS A 53 -11.74 -21.01 22.27
C LYS A 53 -11.99 -19.56 22.68
N CYS A 54 -11.45 -18.61 21.91
CA CYS A 54 -11.36 -17.20 22.25
C CYS A 54 -11.42 -16.34 20.99
N ASP A 55 -11.71 -15.06 21.17
CA ASP A 55 -11.69 -14.07 20.10
C ASP A 55 -10.30 -14.00 19.44
N ILE A 56 -10.29 -13.96 18.11
CA ILE A 56 -9.07 -13.82 17.32
C ILE A 56 -8.92 -12.36 16.93
N VAL A 57 -7.76 -11.79 17.24
CA VAL A 57 -7.42 -10.42 16.88
C VAL A 57 -6.30 -10.41 15.85
N LEU A 58 -6.53 -9.74 14.72
CA LEU A 58 -5.56 -9.54 13.64
C LEU A 58 -5.20 -8.07 13.55
N ASN A 59 -4.01 -7.72 14.01
CA ASN A 59 -3.46 -6.38 13.92
C ASN A 59 -2.64 -6.24 12.63
N LYS A 60 -3.04 -5.32 11.76
CA LYS A 60 -2.38 -4.99 10.50
C LYS A 60 -1.79 -3.60 10.61
N HIS A 61 -0.47 -3.50 10.66
CA HIS A 61 0.26 -2.24 10.79
C HIS A 61 1.04 -1.94 9.51
N VAL A 62 0.77 -0.79 8.90
CA VAL A 62 1.49 -0.31 7.72
C VAL A 62 2.24 0.98 8.07
N PHE A 63 3.57 0.92 8.07
CA PHE A 63 4.43 2.08 8.28
C PHE A 63 4.84 2.68 6.94
N CYS A 64 4.30 3.84 6.61
CA CYS A 64 4.62 4.56 5.38
C CYS A 64 5.70 5.60 5.64
N ILE A 65 6.85 5.51 4.96
CA ILE A 65 7.89 6.55 5.05
C ILE A 65 7.79 7.46 3.83
N ASN A 66 7.51 8.74 4.08
CA ASN A 66 7.22 9.73 3.05
C ASN A 66 7.96 11.03 3.28
N ARG A 67 8.21 11.78 2.19
CA ARG A 67 8.82 13.13 2.28
C ARG A 67 7.85 14.20 2.79
N ARG A 68 6.55 13.96 2.66
CA ARG A 68 5.45 14.86 3.01
C ARG A 68 4.27 14.01 3.47
N SER A 69 3.44 14.55 4.34
CA SER A 69 2.13 13.98 4.60
C SER A 69 1.29 14.01 3.33
N PHE A 70 0.42 13.03 3.18
CA PHE A 70 -0.69 13.13 2.24
C PHE A 70 -1.99 12.79 2.96
N THR A 71 -3.00 13.59 2.69
CA THR A 71 -4.35 13.36 3.18
C THR A 71 -5.01 12.35 2.25
N GLU A 72 -5.45 11.21 2.77
CA GLU A 72 -6.32 10.34 2.00
C GLU A 72 -7.66 11.02 1.75
N LYS A 73 -7.98 11.24 0.47
CA LYS A 73 -9.27 11.82 0.05
C LYS A 73 -10.45 10.87 0.28
N LYS A 74 -10.19 9.58 0.52
CA LYS A 74 -11.21 8.54 0.73
C LYS A 74 -11.03 7.95 2.12
N SER A 75 -12.13 7.71 2.81
CA SER A 75 -12.10 6.90 4.03
C SER A 75 -11.58 5.51 3.69
N PHE A 76 -10.68 4.99 4.52
CA PHE A 76 -10.30 3.57 4.48
C PHE A 76 -11.40 2.66 5.00
N VAL A 77 -12.36 3.23 5.73
CA VAL A 77 -13.51 2.50 6.20
C VAL A 77 -14.42 2.22 5.01
N LYS A 78 -14.61 0.95 4.69
CA LYS A 78 -15.44 0.47 3.58
C LYS A 78 -16.54 -0.44 4.09
N GLU A 79 -17.66 -0.44 3.39
CA GLU A 79 -18.70 -1.44 3.60
C GLU A 79 -18.18 -2.82 3.20
N ILE A 80 -18.56 -3.83 3.99
CA ILE A 80 -18.14 -5.21 3.80
C ILE A 80 -18.94 -5.82 2.64
N ASP A 81 -18.24 -6.31 1.60
CA ASP A 81 -18.83 -6.98 0.44
C ASP A 81 -19.06 -8.47 0.72
N TYR A 82 -20.22 -8.81 1.27
CA TYR A 82 -20.60 -10.19 1.60
C TYR A 82 -20.79 -11.12 0.37
N VAL A 83 -20.78 -10.59 -0.85
CA VAL A 83 -21.07 -11.37 -2.07
C VAL A 83 -19.81 -12.06 -2.61
N ASN A 84 -18.66 -11.36 -2.62
CA ASN A 84 -17.45 -11.82 -3.30
C ASN A 84 -16.40 -12.45 -2.37
N MET A 85 -16.82 -13.07 -1.28
CA MET A 85 -15.93 -13.59 -0.23
C MET A 85 -15.55 -15.05 -0.41
N LYS A 86 -14.35 -15.42 0.07
CA LYS A 86 -13.93 -16.82 0.16
C LYS A 86 -14.25 -17.40 1.53
N SER A 87 -14.66 -18.66 1.57
CA SER A 87 -14.83 -19.40 2.82
C SER A 87 -13.50 -19.78 3.44
N ILE A 88 -13.48 -19.93 4.76
CA ILE A 88 -12.37 -20.49 5.53
C ILE A 88 -12.64 -21.98 5.75
N ILE A 89 -11.62 -22.82 5.68
CA ILE A 89 -11.74 -24.26 5.94
C ILE A 89 -11.10 -24.56 7.30
N ARG A 90 -11.83 -25.13 8.24
CA ARG A 90 -11.27 -25.50 9.56
C ARG A 90 -11.88 -26.78 10.06
N LYS A 91 -11.04 -27.72 10.54
CA LYS A 91 -11.47 -29.03 11.08
C LYS A 91 -12.47 -29.78 10.17
N GLY A 92 -12.33 -29.64 8.85
CA GLY A 92 -13.24 -30.24 7.86
C GLY A 92 -14.53 -29.43 7.58
N GLY A 93 -14.85 -28.41 8.37
CA GLY A 93 -15.97 -27.49 8.16
C GLY A 93 -15.59 -26.29 7.28
N ARG A 94 -16.57 -25.76 6.53
CA ARG A 94 -16.44 -24.51 5.77
C ARG A 94 -17.19 -23.39 6.46
N TYR A 95 -16.46 -22.37 6.87
CA TYR A 95 -17.00 -21.19 7.54
C TYR A 95 -17.17 -20.06 6.55
N TYR A 96 -18.36 -19.46 6.56
CA TYR A 96 -18.73 -18.34 5.71
C TYR A 96 -18.91 -17.09 6.56
N LEU A 97 -18.53 -15.94 6.03
CA LEU A 97 -18.82 -14.68 6.69
C LEU A 97 -20.33 -14.47 6.70
N ARG A 98 -20.90 -14.21 7.88
CA ARG A 98 -22.31 -13.84 8.02
C ARG A 98 -22.44 -12.35 8.30
N SER A 99 -23.46 -11.76 7.70
CA SER A 99 -23.96 -10.46 8.18
C SER A 99 -24.77 -10.71 9.45
N ARG A 100 -24.48 -10.04 10.57
CA ARG A 100 -25.47 -9.91 11.66
C ARG A 100 -26.64 -9.04 11.17
N LYS A 101 -27.48 -9.58 10.29
CA LYS A 101 -28.85 -9.07 10.25
C LYS A 101 -29.54 -9.57 11.51
N GLY A 102 -29.61 -8.71 12.52
CA GLY A 102 -30.65 -8.82 13.53
C GLY A 102 -31.99 -8.85 12.79
N ASN A 103 -32.81 -9.85 13.13
CA ASN A 103 -34.22 -10.04 12.79
C ASN A 103 -34.77 -9.23 11.61
N GLU A 104 -35.14 -9.95 10.55
CA GLU A 104 -36.01 -9.48 9.49
C GLU A 104 -37.30 -8.87 10.07
N THR A 105 -37.38 -7.55 10.17
CA THR A 105 -38.66 -6.79 10.15
C THR A 105 -38.53 -5.27 10.06
N LYS A 106 -37.33 -4.67 10.09
CA LYS A 106 -37.19 -3.23 9.83
C LYS A 106 -36.02 -2.94 8.89
N ARG A 107 -36.33 -2.31 7.75
CA ARG A 107 -35.35 -1.65 6.88
C ARG A 107 -34.80 -0.45 7.63
N GLU A 108 -33.77 -0.66 8.43
CA GLU A 108 -32.89 0.42 8.90
C GLU A 108 -31.50 0.20 8.30
N THR A 109 -31.05 1.16 7.52
CA THR A 109 -29.77 1.23 6.79
C THR A 109 -28.60 1.56 7.73
N SER A 110 -28.41 0.77 8.79
CA SER A 110 -27.23 0.89 9.66
C SER A 110 -26.68 -0.49 9.98
N ASN A 111 -25.60 -0.85 9.29
CA ASN A 111 -24.86 -2.10 9.48
C ASN A 111 -24.33 -2.21 10.91
N SER A 112 -24.81 -3.18 11.67
CA SER A 112 -24.42 -3.49 13.06
C SER A 112 -23.08 -4.25 13.19
N ASN A 113 -22.30 -4.39 12.11
CA ASN A 113 -21.05 -5.15 12.06
C ASN A 113 -19.77 -4.29 12.15
N THR A 114 -19.90 -3.00 12.47
CA THR A 114 -18.79 -2.05 12.34
C THR A 114 -18.70 -1.15 13.56
N PHE A 115 -17.98 -1.58 14.59
CA PHE A 115 -17.48 -0.64 15.62
C PHE A 115 -16.21 -0.01 15.08
N CYS A 116 -16.37 1.10 14.35
CA CYS A 116 -15.25 1.84 13.78
C CYS A 116 -14.93 3.06 14.65
N TYR A 117 -13.74 3.09 15.22
CA TYR A 117 -13.13 4.32 15.73
C TYR A 117 -12.13 4.77 14.68
N ASP A 118 -12.39 5.89 14.01
CA ASP A 118 -11.42 6.55 13.13
C ASP A 118 -10.63 7.53 13.99
N ASN A 119 -9.57 7.02 14.63
CA ASN A 119 -8.72 7.85 15.47
C ASN A 119 -7.57 8.37 14.62
N PHE A 120 -7.56 9.69 14.45
CA PHE A 120 -6.45 10.41 13.83
C PHE A 120 -5.56 10.99 14.92
N GLU A 121 -4.27 10.71 14.83
CA GLU A 121 -3.26 11.20 15.77
C GLU A 121 -2.10 11.83 14.99
N GLU A 122 -1.64 12.99 15.46
CA GLU A 122 -0.41 13.63 14.99
C GLU A 122 0.58 13.78 16.14
N GLY A 123 1.86 13.64 15.83
CA GLY A 123 2.90 13.73 16.83
C GLY A 123 4.30 13.80 16.24
N PHE A 124 5.29 13.60 17.10
CA PHE A 124 6.69 13.61 16.72
C PHE A 124 7.38 12.30 17.10
N ILE A 125 8.42 11.97 16.37
CA ILE A 125 9.46 11.04 16.81
C ILE A 125 10.69 11.87 17.12
N ARG A 126 11.33 11.59 18.25
CA ARG A 126 12.61 12.21 18.65
C ARG A 126 13.60 11.10 18.97
N SER A 127 14.86 11.32 18.64
CA SER A 127 15.92 10.41 19.08
C SER A 127 15.78 10.14 20.58
N ALA A 128 15.79 8.88 20.98
CA ALA A 128 16.09 8.56 22.37
C ALA A 128 17.42 9.25 22.73
N ASN A 129 17.48 9.90 23.90
CA ASN A 129 18.68 10.56 24.42
C ASN A 129 19.77 9.51 24.68
N ASP A 130 20.41 9.03 23.62
CA ASP A 130 21.60 8.20 23.71
C ASP A 130 22.79 9.13 23.45
N GLU A 131 23.41 9.60 24.54
CA GLU A 131 24.53 10.56 24.53
C GLU A 131 25.72 10.12 23.64
N ARG A 132 25.73 8.86 23.21
CA ARG A 132 26.75 8.27 22.32
C ARG A 132 26.54 8.56 20.84
N LEU A 133 25.34 8.97 20.41
CA LEU A 133 25.01 9.20 19.00
C LEU A 133 24.74 10.69 18.74
N LYS A 134 25.74 11.40 18.21
CA LYS A 134 25.73 12.86 17.88
C LYS A 134 24.64 13.32 16.89
N ASP A 135 23.83 12.44 16.34
CA ASP A 135 22.85 12.76 15.31
C ASP A 135 21.42 12.75 15.90
N ASN A 136 21.05 13.87 16.53
CA ASN A 136 19.66 14.12 16.92
C ASN A 136 18.78 14.18 15.67
N TYR A 137 17.66 13.47 15.70
CA TYR A 137 16.63 13.56 14.67
C TYR A 137 15.27 13.82 15.30
N SER A 138 14.46 14.62 14.61
CA SER A 138 13.05 14.76 14.93
C SER A 138 12.24 14.94 13.66
N PHE A 139 11.11 14.25 13.58
CA PHE A 139 10.20 14.35 12.46
C PHE A 139 8.76 14.06 12.88
N ALA A 140 7.81 14.60 12.11
CA ALA A 140 6.39 14.43 12.37
C ALA A 140 5.89 13.05 11.93
N TYR A 141 4.83 12.56 12.56
CA TYR A 141 4.06 11.43 12.09
C TYR A 141 2.56 11.72 12.14
N ASN A 142 1.83 11.06 11.25
CA ASN A 142 0.37 10.99 11.26
C ASN A 142 -0.03 9.53 11.38
N GLN A 143 -0.93 9.21 12.29
CA GLN A 143 -1.43 7.85 12.47
C GLN A 143 -2.95 7.82 12.34
N LYS A 144 -3.43 6.77 11.69
CA LYS A 144 -4.86 6.46 11.58
C LYS A 144 -5.11 5.01 11.96
N GLN A 145 -6.09 4.79 12.82
CA GLN A 145 -6.50 3.46 13.28
C GLN A 145 -7.98 3.24 13.01
N PHE A 146 -8.36 2.01 12.67
CA PHE A 146 -9.77 1.59 12.51
C PHE A 146 -9.89 0.07 12.60
N SER A 147 -11.10 -0.43 12.91
CA SER A 147 -11.33 -1.85 13.17
C SER A 147 -12.61 -2.38 12.54
N TYR A 148 -12.63 -3.70 12.30
CA TYR A 148 -13.80 -4.48 11.87
C TYR A 148 -13.94 -5.71 12.74
N ALA A 149 -15.17 -6.09 13.06
CA ALA A 149 -15.51 -7.35 13.73
C ALA A 149 -16.27 -8.23 12.74
N LEU A 150 -15.67 -9.37 12.39
CA LEU A 150 -16.16 -10.27 11.35
C LEU A 150 -16.64 -11.59 11.97
N HIS A 151 -17.90 -11.93 11.76
CA HIS A 151 -18.52 -13.15 12.27
C HIS A 151 -18.49 -14.26 11.21
N TYR A 152 -17.82 -15.37 11.53
CA TYR A 152 -17.70 -16.54 10.68
C TYR A 152 -18.50 -17.70 11.27
N ALA A 153 -19.29 -18.38 10.45
CA ALA A 153 -20.13 -19.48 10.91
C ALA A 153 -20.11 -20.68 9.96
N CYS A 154 -20.16 -21.88 10.54
CA CYS A 154 -20.36 -23.17 9.88
C CYS A 154 -21.66 -23.78 10.41
N GLY A 155 -22.78 -23.63 9.69
CA GLY A 155 -24.08 -24.10 10.16
C GLY A 155 -24.67 -23.21 11.28
N LYS A 156 -25.50 -23.78 12.16
CA LYS A 156 -26.18 -23.02 13.24
C LYS A 156 -25.46 -23.05 14.59
N GLU A 157 -24.53 -23.98 14.78
CA GLU A 157 -24.00 -24.33 16.11
C GLU A 157 -22.51 -23.98 16.29
N ASP A 158 -21.78 -23.69 15.21
CA ASP A 158 -20.35 -23.39 15.26
C ASP A 158 -20.07 -22.05 14.57
N ASP A 159 -19.67 -21.07 15.39
CA ASP A 159 -19.28 -19.74 14.94
C ASP A 159 -18.12 -19.17 15.77
N PHE A 160 -17.43 -18.19 15.19
CA PHE A 160 -16.41 -17.43 15.89
C PHE A 160 -16.28 -16.04 15.29
N GLU A 161 -15.77 -15.10 16.09
CA GLU A 161 -15.50 -13.73 15.67
C GLU A 161 -14.00 -13.52 15.42
N ILE A 162 -13.68 -12.80 14.35
CA ILE A 162 -12.34 -12.28 14.07
C ILE A 162 -12.39 -10.77 14.05
N LYS A 163 -11.61 -10.13 14.92
CA LYS A 163 -11.41 -8.69 14.92
C LYS A 163 -10.20 -8.30 14.09
N TYR A 164 -10.40 -7.53 13.04
CA TYR A 164 -9.33 -6.91 12.26
C TYR A 164 -9.10 -5.48 12.76
N ASN A 165 -7.86 -5.17 13.14
CA ASN A 165 -7.44 -3.82 13.48
C ASN A 165 -6.43 -3.35 12.44
N PHE A 166 -6.70 -2.24 11.78
CA PHE A 166 -5.80 -1.60 10.85
C PHE A 166 -5.18 -0.38 11.49
N THR A 167 -3.88 -0.22 11.32
CA THR A 167 -3.14 0.96 11.73
C THR A 167 -2.23 1.36 10.59
N VAL A 168 -2.37 2.58 10.10
CA VAL A 168 -1.42 3.19 9.18
C VAL A 168 -0.70 4.33 9.89
N THR A 169 0.62 4.29 9.87
CA THR A 169 1.47 5.33 10.44
C THR A 169 2.31 5.93 9.31
N GLN A 170 2.09 7.19 8.98
CA GLN A 170 2.89 7.95 8.04
C GLN A 170 4.02 8.67 8.77
N LEU A 171 5.27 8.24 8.57
CA LEU A 171 6.47 8.92 9.05
C LEU A 171 6.91 9.96 8.01
N ILE A 172 6.95 11.23 8.40
CA ILE A 172 7.20 12.35 7.49
C ILE A 172 8.66 12.77 7.59
N ILE A 173 9.51 12.15 6.78
CA ILE A 173 10.96 12.38 6.75
C ILE A 173 11.33 13.06 5.41
N PRO A 174 11.50 14.40 5.37
CA PRO A 174 11.63 15.13 4.09
C PRO A 174 12.84 14.74 3.24
N ARG A 175 13.95 14.36 3.87
CA ARG A 175 15.22 14.02 3.20
C ARG A 175 15.35 12.51 3.01
N SER A 176 15.05 12.05 1.80
CA SER A 176 15.11 10.63 1.43
C SER A 176 16.49 10.00 1.56
N GLU A 177 17.54 10.81 1.49
CA GLU A 177 18.94 10.42 1.67
C GLU A 177 19.21 9.84 3.07
N SER A 178 18.39 10.23 4.06
CA SER A 178 18.54 9.78 5.43
C SER A 178 17.73 8.52 5.77
N TRP A 179 16.81 8.09 4.90
CA TRP A 179 15.81 7.06 5.24
C TRP A 179 16.44 5.72 5.62
N ALA A 180 17.38 5.22 4.82
CA ALA A 180 18.07 3.96 5.10
C ALA A 180 18.77 4.01 6.46
N ARG A 181 19.60 5.04 6.69
CA ARG A 181 20.33 5.23 7.95
C ARG A 181 19.42 5.37 9.18
N LEU A 182 18.26 6.00 9.02
CA LEU A 182 17.30 6.21 10.11
C LEU A 182 16.48 4.94 10.40
N LEU A 183 16.30 4.05 9.43
CA LEU A 183 15.43 2.89 9.55
C LEU A 183 15.71 2.02 10.80
N PRO A 184 16.94 1.54 11.06
CA PRO A 184 17.23 0.73 12.25
C PRO A 184 17.09 1.53 13.56
N ARG A 185 17.20 2.85 13.52
CA ARG A 185 17.04 3.72 14.70
C ARG A 185 15.57 3.93 15.06
N ILE A 186 14.74 4.14 14.04
CA ILE A 186 13.29 4.32 14.19
C ILE A 186 12.63 3.03 14.66
N PHE A 187 13.02 1.90 14.07
CA PHE A 187 12.51 0.59 14.41
C PHE A 187 13.51 -0.16 15.30
N SER A 188 13.91 0.47 16.40
CA SER A 188 14.81 -0.16 17.38
C SER A 188 14.07 -1.10 18.36
N GLY A 189 12.73 -1.03 18.41
CA GLY A 189 11.90 -1.64 19.47
C GLY A 189 11.77 -0.78 20.73
N THR A 190 12.60 0.26 20.89
CA THR A 190 12.61 1.15 22.05
C THR A 190 12.12 2.55 21.72
N GLN A 191 12.19 2.95 20.46
CA GLN A 191 11.76 4.27 20.00
C GLN A 191 10.26 4.43 20.23
N LYS A 192 9.86 5.50 20.94
CA LYS A 192 8.46 5.82 21.20
C LYS A 192 7.95 6.89 20.25
N LEU A 193 6.66 6.81 19.95
CA LEU A 193 5.89 7.89 19.37
C LEU A 193 5.53 8.90 20.46
N GLU A 194 5.74 10.19 20.22
CA GLU A 194 5.31 11.25 21.12
C GLU A 194 4.05 11.91 20.56
N ARG A 195 2.91 11.69 21.23
CA ARG A 195 1.62 12.29 20.85
C ARG A 195 1.39 13.60 21.59
N PHE A 196 0.70 14.54 20.96
CA PHE A 196 0.31 15.77 21.64
C PHE A 196 -0.91 15.52 22.52
N ASP A 197 -0.73 15.65 23.83
CA ASP A 197 -1.81 15.63 24.81
C ASP A 197 -2.46 17.03 24.88
N VAL A 198 -3.72 17.11 24.44
CA VAL A 198 -4.48 18.37 24.37
C VAL A 198 -4.77 18.91 25.78
N ASP A 199 -5.06 18.02 26.73
CA ASP A 199 -5.45 18.40 28.09
C ASP A 199 -4.24 18.94 28.86
N ASN A 200 -3.09 18.29 28.71
CA ASN A 200 -1.85 18.67 29.38
C ASN A 200 -0.96 19.64 28.56
N LYS A 201 -1.39 19.98 27.33
CA LYS A 201 -0.66 20.82 26.35
C LYS A 201 0.81 20.43 26.15
N ASN A 202 1.11 19.15 26.25
CA ASN A 202 2.46 18.61 26.23
C ASN A 202 2.54 17.35 25.37
N TYR A 203 3.75 17.02 24.92
CA TYR A 203 4.00 15.75 24.24
C TYR A 203 4.21 14.64 25.27
N VAL A 204 3.41 13.58 25.17
CA VAL A 204 3.52 12.40 26.03
C VAL A 204 3.97 11.19 25.21
N PRO A 205 4.93 10.39 25.71
CA PRO A 205 5.33 9.16 25.04
C PRO A 205 4.17 8.16 25.06
N ASP A 206 3.81 7.64 23.89
CA ASP A 206 2.79 6.62 23.69
C ASP A 206 3.45 5.25 23.42
N LYS A 207 2.99 4.52 22.40
CA LYS A 207 3.47 3.19 22.05
C LYS A 207 4.88 3.23 21.45
N SER A 208 5.68 2.22 21.81
CA SER A 208 6.93 1.95 21.14
C SER A 208 6.69 1.40 19.73
N LEU A 209 7.51 1.83 18.79
CA LEU A 209 7.59 1.22 17.46
C LEU A 209 8.22 -0.18 17.58
N PRO A 210 7.83 -1.13 16.71
CA PRO A 210 8.40 -2.47 16.72
C PRO A 210 9.88 -2.45 16.35
N SER A 211 10.61 -3.52 16.68
CA SER A 211 11.96 -3.69 16.16
C SER A 211 11.92 -3.97 14.66
N LEU A 212 12.94 -3.54 13.93
CA LEU A 212 13.08 -3.81 12.51
C LEU A 212 13.06 -5.32 12.25
N SER A 213 13.55 -6.12 13.20
CA SER A 213 13.51 -7.59 13.18
C SER A 213 12.09 -8.15 13.09
N ASP A 214 11.11 -7.49 13.73
CA ASP A 214 9.71 -7.92 13.78
C ASP A 214 8.95 -7.59 12.48
N ILE A 215 9.50 -6.68 11.66
CA ILE A 215 8.88 -6.28 10.39
C ILE A 215 9.24 -7.30 9.30
N GLY A 216 8.30 -8.19 8.97
CA GLY A 216 8.55 -9.28 8.03
C GLY A 216 8.55 -8.89 6.55
N THR A 217 7.85 -7.82 6.18
CA THR A 217 7.63 -7.44 4.77
C THR A 217 7.93 -5.97 4.53
N MET A 218 8.68 -5.69 3.46
CA MET A 218 8.88 -4.36 2.90
C MET A 218 8.25 -4.28 1.51
N VAL A 219 7.50 -3.22 1.24
CA VAL A 219 6.95 -2.88 -0.07
C VAL A 219 7.64 -1.62 -0.59
N CYS A 220 8.21 -1.71 -1.78
CA CYS A 220 8.89 -0.59 -2.43
C CYS A 220 8.23 -0.29 -3.78
N THR A 221 7.55 0.85 -3.84
CA THR A 221 6.92 1.40 -5.06
C THR A 221 7.55 2.72 -5.47
N LEU A 222 8.80 2.95 -5.04
CA LEU A 222 9.55 4.15 -5.35
C LEU A 222 9.82 4.24 -6.85
N GLY A 223 9.55 5.42 -7.40
CA GLY A 223 9.81 5.76 -8.79
C GLY A 223 9.95 7.26 -8.94
N SER A 224 10.84 7.68 -9.82
CA SER A 224 10.95 9.08 -10.21
C SER A 224 10.36 9.31 -11.60
N THR A 225 9.95 10.54 -11.86
CA THR A 225 9.60 10.99 -13.21
C THR A 225 10.55 12.10 -13.61
N SER A 226 10.84 12.25 -14.89
CA SER A 226 11.69 13.34 -15.41
C SER A 226 11.28 14.74 -14.90
N THR A 227 9.98 15.00 -14.75
CA THR A 227 9.46 16.25 -14.15
C THR A 227 9.83 16.37 -12.67
N ARG A 228 9.74 15.29 -11.89
CA ARG A 228 10.11 15.27 -10.47
C ARG A 228 11.62 15.48 -10.30
N VAL A 229 12.45 14.83 -11.11
CA VAL A 229 13.92 15.03 -11.11
C VAL A 229 14.26 16.51 -11.28
N ARG A 230 13.65 17.18 -12.27
CA ARG A 230 13.86 18.63 -12.52
C ARG A 230 13.43 19.51 -11.35
N ARG A 231 12.36 19.15 -10.65
CA ARG A 231 11.83 19.94 -9.52
C ARG A 231 12.59 19.75 -8.23
N THR A 232 12.98 18.51 -7.93
CA THR A 232 13.60 18.19 -6.64
C THR A 232 15.12 18.21 -6.69
N GLN A 233 15.72 18.29 -7.89
CA GLN A 233 17.18 18.18 -8.10
C GLN A 233 17.78 16.88 -7.53
N VAL A 234 16.94 15.86 -7.34
CA VAL A 234 17.36 14.53 -6.88
C VAL A 234 17.52 13.66 -8.12
N PRO A 235 18.70 13.05 -8.34
CA PRO A 235 18.94 12.20 -9.51
C PRO A 235 17.95 11.02 -9.59
N GLU A 236 17.54 10.66 -10.80
CA GLU A 236 16.67 9.51 -11.06
C GLU A 236 17.29 8.21 -10.52
N ILE A 237 18.59 8.01 -10.77
CA ILE A 237 19.35 6.86 -10.27
C ILE A 237 19.35 6.75 -8.74
N PHE A 238 19.28 7.87 -8.02
CA PHE A 238 19.18 7.83 -6.57
C PHE A 238 17.85 7.20 -6.13
N VAL A 239 16.74 7.64 -6.73
CA VAL A 239 15.39 7.15 -6.37
C VAL A 239 15.14 5.73 -6.88
N ASP A 240 15.63 5.42 -8.08
CA ASP A 240 15.32 4.16 -8.77
C ASP A 240 16.29 3.02 -8.47
N TYR A 241 17.46 3.31 -7.89
CA TYR A 241 18.49 2.30 -7.56
C TYR A 241 19.04 2.47 -6.14
N TYR A 242 19.76 3.57 -5.85
CA TYR A 242 20.52 3.67 -4.59
C TYR A 242 19.63 3.62 -3.35
N LEU A 243 18.51 4.34 -3.36
CA LEU A 243 17.59 4.40 -2.23
C LEU A 243 16.92 3.04 -1.98
N PRO A 244 16.25 2.37 -2.95
CA PRO A 244 15.71 1.03 -2.77
C PRO A 244 16.75 0.00 -2.31
N PHE A 245 17.95 0.02 -2.89
CA PHE A 245 19.02 -0.91 -2.53
C PHE A 245 19.49 -0.71 -1.08
N ASN A 246 19.79 0.55 -0.69
CA ASN A 246 20.22 0.85 0.67
C ASN A 246 19.12 0.56 1.70
N LEU A 247 17.84 0.81 1.36
CA LEU A 247 16.72 0.42 2.20
C LEU A 247 16.64 -1.09 2.39
N ALA A 248 16.83 -1.86 1.31
CA ALA A 248 16.84 -3.32 1.38
C ALA A 248 18.00 -3.83 2.25
N GLN A 249 19.19 -3.24 2.12
CA GLN A 249 20.36 -3.58 2.92
C GLN A 249 20.13 -3.40 4.42
N GLU A 250 19.51 -2.29 4.83
CA GLU A 250 19.18 -2.04 6.23
C GLU A 250 18.01 -2.91 6.71
N PHE A 251 17.02 -3.17 5.83
CA PHE A 251 15.86 -3.99 6.14
C PHE A 251 16.19 -5.47 6.33
N THR A 252 17.21 -6.01 5.63
CA THR A 252 17.65 -7.41 5.77
C THR A 252 18.49 -7.65 7.02
N ASN A 253 17.98 -7.21 8.17
CA ASN A 253 18.61 -7.42 9.47
C ASN A 253 18.35 -8.83 10.06
N THR A 254 17.39 -9.57 9.50
CA THR A 254 17.12 -10.98 9.82
C THR A 254 16.93 -11.80 8.54
N ALA A 255 16.95 -13.14 8.63
CA ALA A 255 16.85 -14.01 7.46
C ALA A 255 15.42 -14.13 6.90
N ASP A 256 14.37 -13.86 7.69
CA ASP A 256 12.97 -14.08 7.32
C ASP A 256 12.30 -12.81 6.76
N LYS A 257 12.97 -12.14 5.81
CA LYS A 257 12.51 -10.88 5.21
C LYS A 257 11.97 -11.08 3.81
N LYS A 258 10.81 -10.48 3.54
CA LYS A 258 10.17 -10.40 2.23
C LYS A 258 10.26 -8.99 1.67
N LEU A 259 10.68 -8.84 0.42
CA LEU A 259 10.63 -7.59 -0.32
C LEU A 259 9.73 -7.72 -1.54
N VAL A 260 8.70 -6.87 -1.63
CA VAL A 260 7.92 -6.66 -2.85
C VAL A 260 8.40 -5.38 -3.51
N LEU A 261 9.03 -5.51 -4.68
CA LEU A 261 9.58 -4.40 -5.45
C LEU A 261 8.80 -4.23 -6.75
N ILE A 262 8.43 -2.99 -7.08
CA ILE A 262 7.88 -2.65 -8.40
C ILE A 262 8.96 -1.97 -9.22
N THR A 263 9.30 -2.58 -10.36
CA THR A 263 10.26 -2.03 -11.31
C THR A 263 9.55 -1.62 -12.58
N SER A 264 9.90 -2.21 -13.71
CA SER A 264 9.30 -2.01 -15.01
C SER A 264 9.52 -3.25 -15.85
N PHE A 265 8.67 -3.43 -16.88
CA PHE A 265 8.98 -4.34 -17.97
C PHE A 265 10.42 -4.14 -18.42
N ASN A 266 11.15 -5.23 -18.54
CA ASN A 266 12.54 -5.19 -18.93
C ASN A 266 12.84 -6.33 -19.91
N ASN A 267 13.62 -6.02 -20.93
CA ASN A 267 14.26 -6.98 -21.82
C ASN A 267 15.71 -6.53 -22.08
N ASP A 268 16.56 -7.45 -22.54
CA ASP A 268 17.99 -7.18 -22.70
C ASP A 268 18.27 -6.02 -23.67
N ILE A 269 17.45 -5.88 -24.72
CA ILE A 269 17.60 -4.83 -25.74
C ILE A 269 17.34 -3.44 -25.13
N LEU A 270 16.25 -3.29 -24.37
CA LEU A 270 15.88 -2.05 -23.71
C LEU A 270 16.88 -1.69 -22.62
N SER A 271 17.35 -2.67 -21.85
CA SER A 271 18.41 -2.47 -20.85
C SER A 271 19.73 -2.02 -21.45
N ARG A 272 20.07 -2.44 -22.67
CA ARG A 272 21.28 -1.97 -23.37
C ARG A 272 21.13 -0.56 -23.94
N SER A 273 19.93 -0.22 -24.39
CA SER A 273 19.68 1.02 -25.15
C SER A 273 19.28 2.21 -24.27
N PHE A 274 18.59 1.97 -23.16
CA PHE A 274 18.00 3.02 -22.33
C PHE A 274 18.47 2.92 -20.88
N GLN A 275 19.02 4.02 -20.37
CA GLN A 275 19.53 4.12 -19.00
C GLN A 275 18.49 3.79 -17.93
N TYR A 276 17.22 4.14 -18.16
CA TYR A 276 16.11 3.84 -17.23
C TYR A 276 15.98 2.33 -16.98
N PHE A 277 15.82 1.54 -18.04
CA PHE A 277 15.68 0.08 -17.94
C PHE A 277 16.96 -0.56 -17.40
N ARG A 278 18.12 -0.08 -17.83
CA ARG A 278 19.42 -0.52 -17.29
C ARG A 278 19.52 -0.37 -15.78
N THR A 279 19.05 0.77 -15.26
CA THR A 279 19.11 1.08 -13.82
C THR A 279 18.19 0.16 -13.02
N LYS A 280 16.98 -0.10 -13.51
CA LYS A 280 16.04 -1.05 -12.89
C LYS A 280 16.54 -2.49 -12.97
N ALA A 281 17.11 -2.91 -14.11
CA ALA A 281 17.74 -4.21 -14.28
C ALA A 281 18.87 -4.43 -13.28
N LYS A 282 19.72 -3.41 -13.12
CA LYS A 282 20.84 -3.43 -12.17
C LYS A 282 20.34 -3.56 -10.74
N LEU A 283 19.28 -2.83 -10.36
CA LEU A 283 18.68 -2.97 -9.04
C LEU A 283 18.21 -4.41 -8.78
N GLU A 284 17.53 -5.03 -9.74
CA GLU A 284 17.03 -6.40 -9.61
C GLU A 284 18.17 -7.41 -9.42
N SER A 285 19.21 -7.33 -10.24
CA SER A 285 20.40 -8.20 -10.15
C SER A 285 21.17 -7.96 -8.85
N ASP A 286 21.40 -6.70 -8.45
CA ASP A 286 22.16 -6.40 -7.23
C ASP A 286 21.41 -6.84 -5.96
N LEU A 287 20.08 -6.75 -5.94
CA LEU A 287 19.27 -7.27 -4.83
C LEU A 287 19.36 -8.80 -4.70
N GLU A 288 19.52 -9.51 -5.81
CA GLU A 288 19.68 -10.96 -5.84
C GLU A 288 21.11 -11.37 -5.49
N GLU A 289 22.12 -10.74 -6.08
CA GLU A 289 23.51 -11.21 -6.06
C GLU A 289 24.38 -10.48 -5.03
N VAL A 290 24.25 -9.16 -4.93
CA VAL A 290 25.18 -8.27 -4.20
C VAL A 290 24.71 -7.97 -2.77
N LEU A 291 23.41 -8.08 -2.51
CA LEU A 291 22.85 -7.79 -1.19
C LEU A 291 23.55 -8.62 -0.09
N PRO A 292 24.15 -7.97 0.96
CA PRO A 292 24.97 -8.67 1.95
C PRO A 292 24.22 -9.77 2.70
N ASN A 293 23.00 -9.44 3.15
CA ASN A 293 22.08 -10.39 3.77
C ASN A 293 20.97 -10.72 2.79
N LYS A 294 20.82 -12.00 2.43
CA LYS A 294 19.83 -12.44 1.45
C LYS A 294 18.41 -12.32 2.01
N LEU A 295 17.50 -11.86 1.15
CA LEU A 295 16.06 -11.89 1.42
C LEU A 295 15.57 -13.34 1.41
N LYS A 296 14.60 -13.66 2.27
CA LYS A 296 13.90 -14.94 2.18
C LYS A 296 13.13 -15.02 0.88
N GLU A 297 12.49 -13.91 0.52
CA GLU A 297 11.64 -13.82 -0.64
C GLU A 297 11.77 -12.42 -1.27
N LEU A 298 12.19 -12.39 -2.52
CA LEU A 298 12.25 -11.20 -3.35
C LEU A 298 11.21 -11.33 -4.47
N ILE A 299 10.18 -10.49 -4.43
CA ILE A 299 9.11 -10.48 -5.42
C ILE A 299 9.26 -9.22 -6.27
N ILE A 300 9.55 -9.40 -7.55
CA ILE A 300 9.77 -8.32 -8.51
C ILE A 300 8.57 -8.25 -9.45
N LEU A 301 7.79 -7.19 -9.36
CA LEU A 301 6.76 -6.88 -10.34
C LEU A 301 7.38 -6.07 -11.47
N ARG A 302 7.31 -6.60 -12.70
CA ARG A 302 7.76 -5.92 -13.92
C ARG A 302 6.56 -5.46 -14.77
N PRO A 303 5.80 -4.42 -14.33
CA PRO A 303 4.67 -3.93 -15.11
C PRO A 303 5.16 -3.23 -16.38
N GLY A 304 4.43 -3.45 -17.47
CA GLY A 304 4.56 -2.69 -18.70
C GLY A 304 4.04 -1.26 -18.54
N PRO A 305 3.80 -0.55 -19.65
CA PRO A 305 3.19 0.77 -19.58
C PRO A 305 1.87 0.73 -18.79
N MET A 306 1.75 1.58 -17.78
CA MET A 306 0.63 1.49 -16.84
C MET A 306 -0.54 2.37 -17.26
N CYS A 307 -1.74 1.78 -17.31
CA CYS A 307 -2.98 2.51 -17.56
C CYS A 307 -3.49 3.11 -16.25
N GLY A 308 -3.35 4.42 -16.11
CA GLY A 308 -3.80 5.17 -14.96
C GLY A 308 -3.43 6.63 -15.11
N GLN A 309 -3.92 7.46 -14.20
CA GLN A 309 -3.67 8.90 -14.27
C GLN A 309 -2.98 9.35 -12.99
N HIS A 310 -1.82 10.00 -13.12
CA HIS A 310 -1.29 10.81 -12.03
C HIS A 310 -2.21 12.03 -11.82
N GLY A 311 -2.30 12.48 -10.56
CA GLY A 311 -3.10 13.64 -10.18
C GLY A 311 -4.59 13.36 -10.10
N ASP A 312 -5.37 14.43 -10.01
CA ASP A 312 -6.82 14.33 -9.95
C ASP A 312 -7.43 14.22 -11.36
N PRO A 313 -8.48 13.41 -11.55
CA PRO A 313 -9.20 13.40 -12.81
C PRO A 313 -9.75 14.81 -13.09
N VAL A 314 -9.65 15.24 -14.35
CA VAL A 314 -10.17 16.53 -14.79
C VAL A 314 -11.71 16.47 -14.76
N ASN A 315 -12.28 16.88 -13.64
CA ASN A 315 -13.72 16.96 -13.43
C ASN A 315 -14.16 18.42 -13.58
N VAL A 316 -14.64 18.75 -14.77
CA VAL A 316 -15.27 20.05 -15.02
C VAL A 316 -16.73 19.96 -14.60
N LYS A 317 -17.04 20.55 -13.44
CA LYS A 317 -18.41 20.88 -13.10
C LYS A 317 -18.73 22.25 -13.69
N LEU A 318 -19.72 22.29 -14.57
CA LEU A 318 -20.38 23.52 -14.97
C LEU A 318 -21.69 23.57 -14.19
N GLU A 319 -21.93 24.68 -13.51
CA GLU A 319 -23.26 24.99 -13.01
C GLU A 319 -24.15 25.20 -14.24
N VAL A 320 -25.10 24.31 -14.42
CA VAL A 320 -26.15 24.41 -15.43
C VAL A 320 -27.43 24.63 -14.66
N GLU A 321 -28.19 25.66 -15.01
CA GLU A 321 -29.53 25.88 -14.46
C GLU A 321 -30.42 24.67 -14.76
N GLU A 322 -31.41 24.38 -13.91
CA GLU A 322 -32.27 23.20 -14.04
C GLU A 322 -33.08 23.17 -15.35
N ASN A 323 -33.24 24.32 -16.04
CA ASN A 323 -33.90 24.44 -17.34
C ASN A 323 -33.12 25.38 -18.29
N PRO A 324 -32.01 24.92 -18.89
CA PRO A 324 -31.18 25.78 -19.72
C PRO A 324 -31.86 26.06 -21.06
N SER A 325 -31.85 27.34 -21.46
CA SER A 325 -32.27 27.80 -22.78
C SER A 325 -31.47 27.11 -23.90
N PHE A 326 -32.03 27.08 -25.12
CA PHE A 326 -31.35 26.48 -26.28
C PHE A 326 -29.97 27.12 -26.54
N THR A 327 -29.84 28.43 -26.35
CA THR A 327 -28.58 29.17 -26.47
C THR A 327 -27.57 28.81 -25.39
N GLU A 328 -28.01 28.58 -24.15
CA GLU A 328 -27.12 28.12 -23.08
C GLU A 328 -26.62 26.70 -23.32
N ARG A 329 -27.45 25.83 -23.91
CA ARG A 329 -27.04 24.48 -24.33
C ARG A 329 -25.97 24.52 -25.43
N ILE A 330 -26.05 25.47 -26.37
CA ILE A 330 -25.02 25.65 -27.41
C ILE A 330 -23.72 26.18 -26.81
N LEU A 331 -23.80 27.17 -25.91
CA LEU A 331 -22.62 27.78 -25.27
C LEU A 331 -21.99 26.86 -24.21
N TYR A 332 -22.70 25.85 -23.74
CA TYR A 332 -22.21 24.87 -22.78
C TYR A 332 -20.95 24.16 -23.26
N TYR A 333 -20.98 23.56 -24.45
CA TYR A 333 -19.85 22.74 -24.93
C TYR A 333 -18.56 23.55 -25.13
N PRO A 334 -18.55 24.72 -25.80
CA PRO A 334 -17.36 25.56 -25.89
C PRO A 334 -16.79 25.94 -24.52
N ARG A 335 -17.65 26.33 -23.56
CA ARG A 335 -17.23 26.69 -22.18
C ARG A 335 -16.67 25.47 -21.44
N TYR A 336 -17.31 24.32 -21.59
CA TYR A 336 -16.85 23.05 -21.04
C TYR A 336 -15.47 22.69 -21.57
N PHE A 337 -15.30 22.68 -22.90
CA PHE A 337 -14.03 22.37 -23.54
C PHE A 337 -12.93 23.34 -23.13
N PHE A 338 -13.24 24.62 -23.00
CA PHE A 338 -12.28 25.63 -22.54
C PHE A 338 -11.82 25.36 -21.10
N LYS A 339 -12.76 25.20 -20.15
CA LYS A 339 -12.43 24.86 -18.75
C LYS A 339 -11.69 23.53 -18.66
N TYR A 340 -12.11 22.54 -19.44
CA TYR A 340 -11.46 21.23 -19.53
C TYR A 340 -10.01 21.37 -19.99
N LYS A 341 -9.77 22.10 -21.09
CA LYS A 341 -8.41 22.37 -21.60
C LYS A 341 -7.56 23.11 -20.58
N GLN A 342 -8.11 24.13 -19.91
CA GLN A 342 -7.38 24.87 -18.88
C GLN A 342 -6.97 23.96 -17.71
N GLN A 343 -7.89 23.16 -17.18
CA GLN A 343 -7.61 22.22 -16.10
C GLN A 343 -6.61 21.13 -16.56
N TYR A 344 -6.80 20.58 -17.76
CA TYR A 344 -5.88 19.59 -18.35
C TYR A 344 -4.46 20.15 -18.50
N ILE A 345 -4.30 21.38 -19.02
CA ILE A 345 -3.00 22.03 -19.16
C ILE A 345 -2.37 22.28 -17.78
N SER A 346 -3.16 22.73 -16.80
CA SER A 346 -2.70 22.90 -15.42
C SER A 346 -2.17 21.59 -14.83
N GLU A 347 -2.92 20.50 -14.96
CA GLU A 347 -2.49 19.17 -14.50
C GLU A 347 -1.28 18.65 -15.28
N ALA A 348 -1.25 18.84 -16.60
CA ALA A 348 -0.11 18.47 -17.44
C ALA A 348 1.16 19.25 -17.09
N ARG A 349 1.05 20.53 -16.69
CA ARG A 349 2.19 21.31 -16.16
C ARG A 349 2.64 20.78 -14.80
N LYS A 350 1.72 20.36 -13.94
CA LYS A 350 2.04 19.77 -12.63
C LYS A 350 2.74 18.43 -12.75
N ILE A 351 2.27 17.54 -13.61
CA ILE A 351 2.75 16.15 -13.69
C ILE A 351 3.89 16.02 -14.73
N GLY A 352 3.79 16.77 -15.82
CA GLY A 352 4.66 16.71 -16.99
C GLY A 352 3.93 16.16 -18.21
N LEU A 353 4.09 16.84 -19.35
CA LEU A 353 3.49 16.46 -20.64
C LEU A 353 3.91 15.05 -21.08
N ARG A 354 5.20 14.70 -20.93
CA ARG A 354 5.70 13.37 -21.29
C ARG A 354 5.01 12.25 -20.50
N THR A 355 4.79 12.47 -19.21
CA THR A 355 4.08 11.51 -18.36
C THR A 355 2.62 11.39 -18.78
N LYS A 356 1.92 12.51 -19.03
CA LYS A 356 0.54 12.49 -19.52
C LYS A 356 0.38 11.81 -20.88
N LEU A 357 1.31 12.04 -21.81
CA LEU A 357 1.31 11.37 -23.10
C LEU A 357 1.52 9.86 -22.94
N SER A 358 2.45 9.46 -22.05
CA SER A 358 2.68 8.05 -21.76
C SER A 358 1.45 7.36 -21.16
N GLU A 359 0.71 8.04 -20.27
CA GLU A 359 -0.56 7.55 -19.72
C GLU A 359 -1.60 7.34 -20.83
N LEU A 360 -1.74 8.31 -21.74
CA LEU A 360 -2.68 8.23 -22.85
C LEU A 360 -2.31 7.10 -23.82
N ILE A 361 -1.04 6.97 -24.18
CA ILE A 361 -0.55 5.87 -25.03
C ILE A 361 -0.83 4.53 -24.36
N ALA A 362 -0.48 4.36 -23.08
CA ALA A 362 -0.74 3.13 -22.33
C ALA A 362 -2.23 2.76 -22.33
N SER A 363 -3.12 3.74 -22.08
CA SER A 363 -4.56 3.55 -22.16
C SER A 363 -5.04 3.16 -23.55
N CYS A 364 -4.50 3.75 -24.62
CA CYS A 364 -4.87 3.42 -25.99
C CYS A 364 -4.42 2.02 -26.40
N ILE A 365 -3.22 1.60 -25.99
CA ILE A 365 -2.66 0.30 -26.40
C ILE A 365 -3.10 -0.86 -25.50
N TYR A 366 -3.80 -0.60 -24.40
CA TYR A 366 -4.32 -1.64 -23.52
C TYR A 366 -5.26 -2.57 -24.28
N ARG A 367 -4.97 -3.88 -24.24
CA ARG A 367 -5.68 -4.94 -24.98
C ARG A 367 -5.68 -4.80 -26.51
N MET A 368 -4.86 -3.92 -27.09
CA MET A 368 -4.65 -3.94 -28.53
C MET A 368 -3.86 -5.20 -28.93
N PRO A 369 -4.25 -5.87 -30.03
CA PRO A 369 -3.46 -6.99 -30.57
C PRO A 369 -2.04 -6.50 -30.92
N GLY A 370 -1.02 -7.27 -30.54
CA GLY A 370 0.40 -6.92 -30.75
C GLY A 370 1.03 -6.00 -29.68
N SER A 371 0.26 -5.51 -28.71
CA SER A 371 0.77 -4.65 -27.62
C SER A 371 1.81 -5.32 -26.70
N ALA A 372 1.92 -6.65 -26.74
CA ALA A 372 2.96 -7.41 -26.04
C ALA A 372 4.39 -7.00 -26.46
N LEU A 373 4.59 -6.62 -27.73
CA LEU A 373 5.88 -6.14 -28.23
C LEU A 373 6.31 -4.80 -27.60
N LEU A 374 5.35 -4.04 -27.07
CA LEU A 374 5.57 -2.75 -26.39
C LEU A 374 5.54 -2.89 -24.85
N GLY A 375 5.66 -4.12 -24.32
CA GLY A 375 5.74 -4.42 -22.89
C GLY A 375 4.43 -4.83 -22.21
N TYR A 376 3.32 -4.97 -22.97
CA TYR A 376 1.96 -5.28 -22.50
C TYR A 376 1.45 -4.29 -21.44
N SER A 377 0.54 -3.40 -21.84
CA SER A 377 0.02 -2.40 -20.90
C SER A 377 -0.87 -3.03 -19.85
N VAL A 378 -0.81 -2.51 -18.62
CA VAL A 378 -1.57 -3.06 -17.49
C VAL A 378 -2.18 -1.95 -16.63
N PRO A 379 -3.42 -2.08 -16.16
CA PRO A 379 -4.01 -1.08 -15.27
C PRO A 379 -3.26 -0.96 -13.94
N VAL A 380 -3.07 0.28 -13.47
CA VAL A 380 -2.42 0.56 -12.18
C VAL A 380 -3.14 -0.15 -11.03
N SER A 381 -4.47 -0.24 -11.08
CA SER A 381 -5.29 -0.94 -10.07
C SER A 381 -4.92 -2.42 -9.95
N LYS A 382 -4.61 -3.09 -11.07
CA LYS A 382 -4.18 -4.49 -11.08
C LYS A 382 -2.77 -4.66 -10.53
N VAL A 383 -1.83 -3.80 -10.92
CA VAL A 383 -0.47 -3.81 -10.34
C VAL A 383 -0.53 -3.58 -8.82
N SER A 384 -1.38 -2.64 -8.38
CA SER A 384 -1.60 -2.33 -6.97
C SER A 384 -2.20 -3.52 -6.21
N TYR A 385 -3.17 -4.22 -6.81
CA TYR A 385 -3.79 -5.42 -6.24
C TYR A 385 -2.76 -6.54 -6.06
N VAL A 386 -1.99 -6.86 -7.11
CA VAL A 386 -0.96 -7.91 -7.06
C VAL A 386 0.14 -7.54 -6.07
N SER A 387 0.61 -6.29 -6.05
CA SER A 387 1.59 -5.82 -5.05
C SER A 387 1.10 -6.02 -3.62
N SER A 388 -0.17 -5.73 -3.35
CA SER A 388 -0.77 -5.93 -2.03
C SER A 388 -0.92 -7.42 -1.70
N LEU A 389 -1.27 -8.23 -2.69
CA LEU A 389 -1.46 -9.68 -2.54
C LEU A 389 -0.14 -10.35 -2.20
N MET A 390 0.94 -9.96 -2.87
CA MET A 390 2.29 -10.46 -2.62
C MET A 390 2.84 -10.00 -1.27
N ALA A 391 2.44 -8.81 -0.81
CA ALA A 391 2.85 -8.27 0.49
C ALA A 391 2.21 -9.00 1.68
N ILE A 392 0.91 -9.35 1.58
CA ILE A 392 0.21 -10.13 2.61
C ILE A 392 0.32 -11.65 2.39
N GLY A 393 0.80 -12.05 1.21
CA GLY A 393 0.88 -13.43 0.78
C GLY A 393 1.82 -14.24 1.63
N LYS A 394 1.53 -15.54 1.72
CA LYS A 394 2.31 -16.54 2.45
C LYS A 394 3.81 -16.41 2.13
N LYS A 395 4.67 -16.48 3.15
CA LYS A 395 6.12 -16.59 2.94
C LYS A 395 6.47 -17.96 2.35
N SER A 396 7.45 -18.01 1.46
CA SER A 396 7.94 -19.29 0.92
C SER A 396 8.30 -20.26 2.06
N LYS A 397 7.76 -21.50 1.97
CA LYS A 397 8.12 -22.61 2.87
C LYS A 397 9.45 -23.27 2.49
N GLU A 398 10.01 -22.93 1.34
CA GLU A 398 11.28 -23.48 0.86
C GLU A 398 12.42 -23.10 1.80
N ALA A 399 13.47 -23.90 1.89
CA ALA A 399 14.57 -23.66 2.84
C ALA A 399 15.45 -22.45 2.45
N GLY A 400 15.57 -22.14 1.16
CA GLY A 400 16.45 -21.08 0.64
C GLY A 400 15.79 -19.72 0.38
N PRO A 401 16.58 -18.73 -0.09
CA PRO A 401 16.10 -17.52 -0.74
C PRO A 401 15.31 -17.86 -2.01
N LYS A 402 14.17 -17.19 -2.22
CA LYS A 402 13.36 -17.33 -3.44
C LYS A 402 13.24 -15.99 -4.14
N VAL A 403 13.51 -15.96 -5.44
CA VAL A 403 13.23 -14.80 -6.31
C VAL A 403 12.04 -15.14 -7.20
N GLU A 404 11.01 -14.29 -7.18
CA GLU A 404 9.83 -14.44 -8.02
C GLU A 404 9.65 -13.19 -8.88
N VAL A 405 9.70 -13.36 -10.20
CA VAL A 405 9.49 -12.27 -11.16
C VAL A 405 8.10 -12.42 -11.78
N ILE A 406 7.26 -11.40 -11.61
CA ILE A 406 5.90 -11.37 -12.13
C ILE A 406 5.81 -10.33 -13.26
N SER A 407 5.58 -10.83 -14.47
CA SER A 407 5.44 -10.02 -15.69
C SER A 407 4.09 -9.29 -15.78
N SER A 408 4.00 -8.29 -16.66
CA SER A 408 2.74 -7.56 -16.95
C SER A 408 1.55 -8.48 -17.25
N TYR A 409 1.78 -9.55 -18.02
CA TYR A 409 0.74 -10.51 -18.39
C TYR A 409 0.25 -11.29 -17.17
N GLN A 410 1.17 -11.79 -16.34
CA GLN A 410 0.82 -12.48 -15.10
C GLN A 410 0.08 -11.54 -14.13
N ILE A 411 0.48 -10.27 -14.04
CA ILE A 411 -0.25 -9.27 -13.25
C ILE A 411 -1.70 -9.15 -13.72
N ASP A 412 -1.93 -9.06 -15.04
CA ASP A 412 -3.29 -8.92 -15.60
C ASP A 412 -4.14 -10.19 -15.46
N MET A 413 -3.52 -11.36 -15.31
CA MET A 413 -4.19 -12.65 -15.09
C MET A 413 -4.49 -12.93 -13.61
N ILE A 414 -3.65 -12.46 -12.69
CA ILE A 414 -3.84 -12.64 -11.23
C ILE A 414 -4.97 -11.75 -10.69
N ALA A 415 -5.10 -10.53 -11.25
CA ALA A 415 -6.06 -9.51 -10.81
C ALA A 415 -7.27 -9.41 -11.75
#